data_AF-A0A537KNG7-F1
#
_entry.id   AF-A0A537KNG7-F1
#
_cell.length_a   1.000
_cell.length_b   1.000
_cell.length_c   1.000
_cell.angle_alpha   90.00
_cell.angle_beta   90.00
_cell.angle_gamma   90.00
#
_symmetry.space_group_name_H-M   'P 1'
#
loop_
_entity.id
_entity.type
_entity.pdbx_description
1 polymer ?
#
loop_
_entity_poly.entity_id
_entity_poly.type
_entity_poly.pdbx_seq_one_letter_code
_entity_poly.pdbx_strand_id
1 'polypeptide(L)'
;MRSLATVFQYIKRYPALVGLYFFFNILSAVFALFSLVLLAPFLQVIFKAGVNSVITSRFNFWPISKLYGWLNQQTLTPQGSIKALGVIVVIVVIAVLLKNLFAYLALYVLNPIRNSIINDMRKDMFNKIFRLPIGYFNEQRKGDLMSRLTNDLSVIEYSTISFLEVLFREPITIVILIASMVKLSPELSLFLLVFLPIMGFIIGRVGRSLKKMSTRVQDKLGYILSIIDETISGIRVLKAFNAEELQSKKFAEENRKLLHIKNR
;
A
#
# COMPACT_ATOMS: atom_id res chain seq x y z
N MET A 1 4.82 13.96 9.50
CA MET A 1 5.79 14.37 8.45
C MET A 1 7.24 14.42 8.95
N ARG A 2 7.53 14.98 10.14
CA ARG A 2 8.91 14.95 10.70
C ARG A 2 9.47 13.54 10.95
N SER A 3 8.62 12.55 11.27
CA SER A 3 9.04 11.15 11.48
C SER A 3 9.60 10.44 10.23
N LEU A 4 9.08 10.77 9.04
CA LEU A 4 9.49 10.15 7.77
C LEU A 4 10.92 10.53 7.38
N ALA A 5 11.29 11.79 7.59
CA ALA A 5 12.64 12.27 7.31
C ALA A 5 13.68 11.58 8.19
N THR A 6 13.35 11.34 9.47
CA THR A 6 14.22 10.62 10.40
C THR A 6 14.44 9.17 9.96
N VAL A 7 13.38 8.46 9.54
CA VAL A 7 13.50 7.08 9.03
C VAL A 7 14.34 7.01 7.76
N PHE A 8 14.24 8.01 6.89
CA PHE A 8 15.04 8.09 5.66
C PHE A 8 16.55 8.13 5.94
N GLN A 9 16.97 8.74 7.06
CA GLN A 9 18.38 8.79 7.45
C GLN A 9 18.93 7.39 7.81
N TYR A 10 18.12 6.53 8.43
CA TYR A 10 18.51 5.15 8.73
C TYR A 10 18.59 4.27 7.48
N ILE A 11 17.72 4.51 6.49
CA ILE A 11 17.75 3.76 5.21
C ILE A 11 19.06 3.95 4.45
N LYS A 12 19.65 5.16 4.51
CA LYS A 12 20.93 5.47 3.83
C LYS A 12 22.09 4.58 4.30
N ARG A 13 21.99 3.90 5.44
CA ARG A 13 23.00 2.95 5.92
C ARG A 13 23.03 1.63 5.12
N TYR A 14 21.98 1.32 4.35
CA TYR A 14 21.84 0.06 3.62
C TYR A 14 21.68 0.23 2.09
N PRO A 15 22.58 0.97 1.39
CA PRO A 15 22.40 1.32 -0.02
C PRO A 15 22.40 0.10 -0.95
N ALA A 16 23.21 -0.93 -0.65
CA ALA A 16 23.30 -2.14 -1.48
C ALA A 16 21.99 -2.95 -1.45
N LEU A 17 21.40 -3.14 -0.27
CA LEU A 17 20.13 -3.86 -0.12
C LEU A 17 18.96 -3.07 -0.74
N VAL A 18 18.96 -1.75 -0.59
CA VAL A 18 17.98 -0.87 -1.25
C VAL A 18 18.09 -0.96 -2.77
N GLY A 19 19.32 -0.94 -3.32
CA GLY A 19 19.54 -1.14 -4.75
C GLY A 19 19.02 -2.50 -5.25
N LEU A 20 19.28 -3.57 -4.49
CA LEU A 20 18.80 -4.92 -4.82
C LEU A 20 17.27 -5.02 -4.74
N TYR A 21 16.65 -4.37 -3.75
CA TYR A 21 15.20 -4.25 -3.64
C TYR A 21 14.58 -3.57 -4.88
N PHE A 22 15.18 -2.47 -5.33
CA PHE A 22 14.73 -1.78 -6.54
C PHE A 22 14.91 -2.64 -7.78
N PHE A 23 16.04 -3.35 -7.88
CA PHE A 23 16.31 -4.26 -8.99
C PHE A 23 15.23 -5.35 -9.10
N PHE A 24 14.88 -6.02 -8.00
CA PHE A 24 13.82 -7.04 -8.02
C PHE A 24 12.43 -6.47 -8.31
N ASN A 25 12.12 -5.26 -7.83
CA ASN A 25 10.86 -4.60 -8.17
C ASN A 25 10.77 -4.24 -9.65
N ILE A 26 11.83 -3.69 -10.24
CA ILE A 26 11.89 -3.40 -11.68
C ILE A 26 11.70 -4.69 -12.47
N LEU A 27 12.38 -5.78 -12.07
CA LEU A 27 12.26 -7.06 -12.75
C LEU A 27 10.84 -7.61 -12.65
N SER A 28 10.21 -7.55 -11.47
CA SER A 28 8.80 -7.92 -11.30
C SER A 28 7.87 -7.09 -12.19
N ALA A 29 8.07 -5.77 -12.28
CA ALA A 29 7.28 -4.89 -13.15
C ALA A 29 7.46 -5.23 -14.64
N VAL A 30 8.67 -5.55 -15.07
CA VAL A 30 8.97 -5.99 -16.44
C VAL A 30 8.25 -7.30 -16.76
N PHE A 31 8.29 -8.29 -15.87
CA PHE A 31 7.56 -9.55 -16.08
C PHE A 31 6.05 -9.39 -16.02
N ALA A 32 5.53 -8.46 -15.20
CA ALA A 32 4.12 -8.10 -15.19
C ALA A 32 3.68 -7.52 -16.55
N LEU A 33 4.47 -6.61 -17.12
CA LEU A 33 4.24 -6.08 -18.46
C LEU A 33 4.32 -7.16 -19.53
N PHE A 34 5.35 -7.98 -19.49
CA PHE A 34 5.55 -9.06 -20.44
C PHE A 34 4.35 -10.02 -20.43
N SER A 35 3.90 -10.45 -19.25
CA SER A 35 2.70 -11.28 -19.10
C SER A 35 1.44 -10.63 -19.68
N LEU A 36 1.27 -9.32 -19.51
CA LEU A 36 0.10 -8.60 -20.04
C LEU A 36 0.15 -8.49 -21.57
N VAL A 37 1.30 -8.15 -22.13
CA VAL A 37 1.48 -8.04 -23.59
C VAL A 37 1.28 -9.40 -24.29
N LEU A 38 1.61 -10.50 -23.62
CA LEU A 38 1.38 -11.87 -24.10
C LEU A 38 -0.09 -12.30 -24.12
N LEU A 39 -1.01 -11.52 -23.55
CA LEU A 39 -2.45 -11.75 -23.74
C LEU A 39 -2.91 -11.37 -25.15
N ALA A 40 -2.29 -10.38 -25.79
CA ALA A 40 -2.66 -9.97 -27.16
C ALA A 40 -2.55 -11.12 -28.20
N PRO A 41 -1.45 -11.88 -28.32
CA PRO A 41 -1.37 -12.99 -29.27
C PRO A 41 -2.32 -14.13 -28.89
N PHE A 42 -2.55 -14.36 -27.59
CA PHE A 42 -3.55 -15.32 -27.11
C PHE A 42 -4.96 -14.98 -27.63
N LEU A 43 -5.37 -13.71 -27.47
CA LEU A 43 -6.66 -13.24 -27.97
C LEU A 43 -6.74 -13.28 -29.50
N GLN A 44 -5.67 -12.93 -30.21
CA GLN A 44 -5.62 -12.99 -31.68
C GLN A 44 -5.84 -14.41 -32.21
N VAL A 45 -5.19 -15.40 -31.61
CA VAL A 45 -5.35 -16.82 -32.01
C VAL A 45 -6.77 -17.31 -31.73
N ILE A 46 -7.38 -16.94 -30.60
CA ILE A 46 -8.74 -17.37 -30.24
C ILE A 46 -9.81 -16.71 -31.12
N PHE A 47 -9.74 -15.39 -31.29
CA PHE A 47 -10.77 -14.65 -32.02
C PHE A 47 -10.57 -14.68 -33.53
N LYS A 48 -9.49 -15.32 -34.03
CA LYS A 48 -9.07 -15.28 -35.44
C LYS A 48 -9.04 -13.84 -35.98
N ALA A 49 -8.88 -12.87 -35.09
CA ALA A 49 -8.74 -11.48 -35.46
C ALA A 49 -7.37 -11.39 -36.15
N GLY A 50 -7.37 -11.02 -37.44
CA GLY A 50 -6.14 -10.86 -38.21
C GLY A 50 -5.09 -10.12 -37.39
N VAL A 51 -3.83 -10.53 -37.53
CA VAL A 51 -2.72 -10.02 -36.73
C VAL A 51 -2.63 -8.51 -36.92
N ASN A 52 -3.21 -7.74 -36.00
CA ASN A 52 -3.03 -6.31 -35.97
C ASN A 52 -1.57 -6.06 -35.56
N SER A 53 -0.71 -5.88 -36.56
CA SER A 53 0.74 -5.61 -36.50
C SER A 53 1.13 -4.35 -35.70
N VAL A 54 0.14 -3.66 -35.12
CA VAL A 54 0.31 -2.41 -34.38
C VAL A 54 0.90 -2.64 -32.98
N ILE A 55 0.53 -3.73 -32.28
CA ILE A 55 1.06 -4.02 -30.93
C ILE A 55 2.52 -4.46 -31.00
N THR A 56 2.88 -5.25 -32.01
CA THR A 56 4.24 -5.79 -32.20
C THR A 56 5.24 -4.77 -32.73
N SER A 57 4.81 -3.86 -33.61
CA SER A 57 5.67 -2.80 -34.15
C SER A 57 6.02 -1.73 -33.10
N ARG A 58 5.13 -1.49 -32.12
CA ARG A 58 5.34 -0.46 -31.09
C ARG A 58 6.22 -0.93 -29.92
N PHE A 59 6.32 -2.23 -29.68
CA PHE A 59 7.26 -2.80 -28.71
C PHE A 59 8.47 -3.43 -29.43
N ASN A 60 9.55 -2.65 -29.58
CA ASN A 60 10.87 -3.15 -29.98
C ASN A 60 11.56 -3.96 -28.84
N PHE A 61 10.84 -4.86 -28.18
CA PHE A 61 11.42 -5.78 -27.22
C PHE A 61 11.72 -7.10 -27.92
N TRP A 62 13.01 -7.36 -28.15
CA TRP A 62 13.52 -8.49 -28.95
C TRP A 62 12.90 -9.87 -28.61
N PRO A 63 12.63 -10.22 -27.34
CA PRO A 63 11.94 -11.47 -27.00
C PRO A 63 10.48 -11.52 -27.49
N ILE A 64 9.77 -10.39 -27.41
CA ILE A 64 8.36 -10.30 -27.83
C ILE A 64 8.30 -10.39 -29.35
N SER A 65 9.07 -9.57 -30.08
CA SER A 65 9.02 -9.56 -31.54
C SER A 65 9.36 -10.92 -32.17
N LYS A 66 10.35 -11.64 -31.61
CA LYS A 66 10.69 -13.00 -32.04
C LYS A 66 9.57 -14.01 -31.80
N LEU A 67 8.94 -13.98 -30.63
CA LEU A 67 7.83 -14.86 -30.32
C LEU A 67 6.66 -14.62 -31.29
N TYR A 68 6.31 -13.37 -31.56
CA TYR A 68 5.28 -13.03 -32.54
C TYR A 68 5.64 -13.46 -33.97
N GLY A 69 6.89 -13.28 -34.39
CA GLY A 69 7.35 -13.76 -35.70
C GLY A 69 7.23 -15.28 -35.84
N TRP A 70 7.62 -16.02 -34.80
CA TRP A 70 7.48 -17.48 -34.75
C TRP A 70 6.02 -17.93 -34.73
N LEU A 71 5.16 -17.26 -33.96
CA LEU A 71 3.73 -17.55 -33.89
C LEU A 71 3.04 -17.35 -35.25
N ASN A 72 3.29 -16.22 -35.92
CA ASN A 72 2.72 -15.93 -37.25
C ASN A 72 3.12 -16.98 -38.29
N GLN A 73 4.36 -17.48 -38.22
CA GLN A 73 4.85 -18.52 -39.11
C GLN A 73 4.12 -19.87 -38.87
N GLN A 74 3.70 -20.14 -37.63
CA GLN A 74 3.09 -21.42 -37.26
C GLN A 74 1.55 -21.44 -37.37
N THR A 75 0.90 -20.29 -37.26
CA THR A 75 -0.56 -20.13 -37.44
C THR A 75 -1.05 -20.30 -38.89
N LEU A 76 -0.14 -20.34 -39.87
CA LEU A 76 -0.46 -20.60 -41.28
C LEU A 76 -0.83 -22.07 -41.57
N THR A 77 -0.70 -22.98 -40.59
CA THR A 77 -1.06 -24.41 -40.73
C THR A 77 -2.30 -24.75 -39.89
N PRO A 78 -3.29 -25.53 -40.41
CA PRO A 78 -4.55 -25.84 -39.70
C PRO A 78 -4.38 -26.51 -38.32
N GLN A 79 -3.28 -27.25 -38.11
CA GLN A 79 -2.96 -27.94 -36.86
C GLN A 79 -2.01 -27.14 -35.95
N GLY A 80 -1.44 -26.03 -36.45
CA GLY A 80 -0.49 -25.18 -35.73
C GLY A 80 -1.12 -24.29 -34.66
N SER A 81 -2.42 -23.98 -34.78
CA SER A 81 -3.12 -23.06 -33.87
C SER A 81 -3.20 -23.59 -32.42
N ILE A 82 -3.41 -24.90 -32.23
CA ILE A 82 -3.49 -25.52 -30.89
C ILE A 82 -2.10 -25.56 -30.23
N LYS A 83 -1.05 -25.90 -30.98
CA LYS A 83 0.33 -25.91 -30.48
C LYS A 83 0.80 -24.49 -30.14
N ALA A 84 0.50 -23.52 -30.99
CA ALA A 84 0.81 -22.11 -30.74
C ALA A 84 0.11 -21.59 -29.47
N LEU A 85 -1.17 -21.92 -29.27
CA LEU A 85 -1.92 -21.56 -28.07
C LEU A 85 -1.29 -22.19 -26.81
N GLY A 86 -0.95 -23.48 -26.85
CA GLY A 86 -0.30 -24.18 -25.74
C GLY A 86 1.03 -23.53 -25.34
N VAL A 87 1.86 -23.16 -26.31
CA VAL A 87 3.13 -22.47 -26.06
C VAL A 87 2.90 -21.08 -25.44
N ILE A 88 1.93 -20.31 -25.93
CA ILE A 88 1.60 -19.00 -25.33
C ILE A 88 1.18 -19.16 -23.87
N VAL A 89 0.29 -20.12 -23.58
CA VAL A 89 -0.17 -20.37 -22.21
C VAL A 89 0.99 -20.72 -21.30
N VAL A 90 1.88 -21.62 -21.72
CA VAL A 90 3.08 -21.99 -20.94
C VAL A 90 3.98 -20.79 -20.68
N ILE A 91 4.24 -19.95 -21.70
CA ILE A 91 5.07 -18.74 -21.55
C ILE A 91 4.40 -17.74 -20.60
N VAL A 92 3.08 -17.53 -20.71
CA VAL A 92 2.34 -16.64 -19.81
C VAL A 92 2.41 -17.15 -18.37
N VAL A 93 2.20 -18.46 -18.14
CA VAL A 93 2.32 -19.06 -16.81
C VAL A 93 3.72 -18.85 -16.25
N ILE A 94 4.77 -19.13 -17.02
CA ILE A 94 6.16 -18.90 -16.60
C ILE A 94 6.41 -17.41 -16.29
N ALA A 95 5.92 -16.49 -17.12
CA ALA A 95 6.06 -15.06 -16.90
C ALA A 95 5.37 -14.59 -15.61
N VAL A 96 4.17 -15.11 -15.33
CA VAL A 96 3.44 -14.83 -14.08
C VAL A 96 4.17 -15.41 -12.88
N LEU A 97 4.71 -16.63 -12.97
CA LEU A 97 5.50 -17.23 -11.90
C LEU A 97 6.75 -16.40 -11.61
N LEU A 98 7.49 -15.99 -12.65
CA LEU A 98 8.67 -15.14 -12.51
C LEU A 98 8.32 -13.76 -11.94
N LYS A 99 7.24 -13.12 -12.38
CA LYS A 99 6.71 -11.88 -11.79
C LYS A 99 6.55 -12.03 -10.27
N ASN A 100 5.86 -13.08 -9.84
CA ASN A 100 5.58 -13.32 -8.42
C ASN A 100 6.84 -13.70 -7.64
N LEU A 101 7.76 -14.46 -8.25
CA LEU A 101 9.05 -14.79 -7.65
C LEU A 101 9.87 -13.52 -7.38
N PHE A 102 9.98 -12.62 -8.35
CA PHE A 102 10.71 -11.36 -8.15
C PHE A 102 10.01 -10.40 -7.19
N ALA A 103 8.67 -10.39 -7.18
CA ALA A 103 7.92 -9.66 -6.15
C ALA A 103 8.22 -10.21 -4.75
N TYR A 104 8.27 -11.53 -4.60
CA TYR A 104 8.62 -12.19 -3.35
C TYR A 104 10.07 -11.90 -2.94
N LEU A 105 11.02 -11.98 -3.88
CA LEU A 105 12.43 -11.66 -3.62
C LEU A 105 12.62 -10.19 -3.21
N ALA A 106 11.87 -9.26 -3.79
CA ALA A 106 11.86 -7.88 -3.34
C ALA A 106 11.43 -7.78 -1.87
N LEU A 107 10.34 -8.45 -1.47
CA LEU A 107 9.91 -8.48 -0.06
C LEU A 107 10.92 -9.17 0.85
N TYR A 108 11.55 -10.25 0.38
CA TYR A 108 12.58 -10.96 1.10
C TYR A 108 13.79 -10.06 1.41
N VAL A 109 14.24 -9.25 0.45
CA VAL A 109 15.34 -8.28 0.64
C VAL A 109 14.92 -7.09 1.52
N LEU A 110 13.65 -6.70 1.49
CA LEU A 110 13.13 -5.59 2.28
C LEU A 110 13.08 -5.91 3.79
N ASN A 111 12.75 -7.14 4.16
CA ASN A 111 12.59 -7.54 5.56
C ASN A 111 13.87 -7.33 6.41
N PRO A 112 15.08 -7.72 5.97
CA PRO A 112 16.33 -7.37 6.64
C PRO A 112 16.53 -5.87 6.80
N ILE A 113 16.27 -5.08 5.76
CA ILE A 113 16.39 -3.61 5.82
C ILE A 113 15.48 -3.05 6.91
N ARG A 114 14.21 -3.48 6.92
CA ARG A 114 13.22 -3.11 7.94
C ARG A 114 13.73 -3.43 9.35
N ASN A 115 14.15 -4.67 9.59
CA ASN A 115 14.59 -5.12 10.90
C ASN A 115 15.86 -4.39 11.36
N SER A 116 16.80 -4.15 10.44
CA SER A 116 18.03 -3.42 10.73
C SER A 116 17.77 -1.96 11.11
N ILE A 117 16.86 -1.26 10.41
CA ILE A 117 16.47 0.11 10.75
C ILE A 117 15.89 0.17 12.16
N ILE A 118 14.98 -0.75 12.51
CA ILE A 118 14.37 -0.79 13.84
C ILE A 118 15.38 -1.12 14.93
N ASN A 119 16.32 -2.02 14.65
CA ASN A 119 17.40 -2.32 15.57
C ASN A 119 18.31 -1.10 15.81
N ASP A 120 18.65 -0.37 14.75
CA ASP A 120 19.42 0.87 14.84
C ASP A 120 18.69 1.95 15.63
N MET A 121 17.38 2.13 15.39
CA MET A 121 16.55 3.06 16.15
C MET A 121 16.51 2.68 17.63
N ARG A 122 16.35 1.39 17.95
CA ARG A 122 16.36 0.89 19.34
C ARG A 122 17.71 1.15 20.00
N LYS A 123 18.81 0.92 19.28
CA LYS A 123 20.18 1.19 19.75
C LYS A 123 20.40 2.68 20.04
N ASP A 124 20.00 3.55 19.14
CA ASP A 124 20.17 5.00 19.28
C ASP A 124 19.29 5.56 20.41
N MET A 125 18.06 5.06 20.56
CA MET A 125 17.19 5.38 21.70
C MET A 125 17.79 4.90 23.02
N PHE A 126 18.31 3.67 23.08
CA PHE A 126 18.94 3.14 24.29
C PHE A 126 20.20 3.94 24.67
N ASN A 127 21.05 4.28 23.70
CA ASN A 127 22.23 5.12 23.91
C ASN A 127 21.85 6.53 24.40
N LYS A 128 20.70 7.07 23.95
CA LYS A 128 20.22 8.37 24.40
C LYS A 128 19.88 8.37 25.90
N ILE A 129 19.38 7.25 26.45
CA ILE A 129 19.05 7.14 27.88
C ILE A 129 20.26 7.46 28.75
N PHE A 130 21.44 6.94 28.43
CA PHE A 130 22.67 7.20 29.19
C PHE A 130 23.14 8.66 29.10
N ARG A 131 22.70 9.42 28.10
CA ARG A 131 23.08 10.82 27.89
C ARG A 131 22.07 11.80 28.51
N LEU A 132 21.00 11.31 29.13
CA LEU A 132 19.98 12.16 29.75
C LEU A 132 20.39 12.52 31.19
N PRO A 133 20.13 13.77 31.62
CA PRO A 133 20.43 14.19 32.99
C PRO A 133 19.56 13.44 34.00
N ILE A 134 20.07 13.22 35.21
CA ILE A 134 19.38 12.48 36.27
C ILE A 134 17.99 13.07 36.57
N GLY A 135 17.84 14.40 36.52
CA GLY A 135 16.55 15.08 36.73
C GLY A 135 15.43 14.62 35.78
N TYR A 136 15.76 14.20 34.57
CA TYR A 136 14.78 13.66 33.62
C TYR A 136 14.11 12.37 34.14
N PHE A 137 14.85 11.55 34.90
CA PHE A 137 14.33 10.31 35.47
C PHE A 137 13.51 10.51 36.75
N ASN A 138 13.58 11.69 37.36
CA ASN A 138 12.70 12.05 38.50
C ASN A 138 11.31 12.48 38.02
N GLU A 139 11.21 13.06 36.82
CA GLU A 139 9.94 13.54 36.24
C GLU A 139 9.22 12.47 35.42
N GLN A 140 9.95 11.55 34.78
CA GLN A 140 9.39 10.55 33.87
C GLN A 140 9.29 9.18 34.54
N ARG A 141 8.13 8.52 34.40
CA ARG A 141 7.95 7.16 34.93
C ARG A 141 8.78 6.18 34.10
N LYS A 142 9.45 5.22 34.78
CA LYS A 142 10.16 4.12 34.12
C LYS A 142 9.30 3.40 33.07
N GLY A 143 8.00 3.23 33.33
CA GLY A 143 7.05 2.60 32.41
C GLY A 143 6.87 3.37 31.10
N ASP A 144 6.92 4.70 31.13
CA ASP A 144 6.78 5.53 29.93
C ASP A 144 8.00 5.38 29.01
N LEU A 145 9.20 5.29 29.59
CA LEU A 145 10.43 5.02 28.83
C LEU A 145 10.42 3.64 28.19
N MET A 146 9.94 2.63 28.91
CA MET A 146 9.78 1.27 28.37
C MET A 146 8.77 1.26 27.22
N SER A 147 7.60 1.88 27.39
CA SER A 147 6.56 1.96 26.35
C SER A 147 7.07 2.66 25.09
N ARG A 148 7.87 3.72 25.23
CA ARG A 148 8.48 4.41 24.07
C ARG A 148 9.46 3.52 23.30
N LEU A 149 10.25 2.71 24.01
CA LEU A 149 11.22 1.78 23.39
C LEU A 149 10.56 0.55 22.74
N THR A 150 9.36 0.18 23.19
CA THR A 150 8.62 -0.98 22.69
C THR A 150 7.46 -0.55 21.79
N ASN A 151 6.38 -0.06 22.37
CA ASN A 151 5.11 0.21 21.69
C ASN A 151 5.25 1.29 20.62
N ASP A 152 5.82 2.45 20.96
CA ASP A 152 5.93 3.56 20.01
C ASP A 152 6.88 3.20 18.86
N LEU A 153 7.97 2.49 19.17
CA LEU A 153 8.91 1.97 18.17
C LEU A 153 8.23 0.96 17.24
N SER A 154 7.40 0.06 17.77
CA SER A 154 6.60 -0.87 16.97
C SER A 154 5.58 -0.16 16.08
N VAL A 155 4.94 0.91 16.57
CA VAL A 155 4.03 1.71 15.72
C VAL A 155 4.80 2.35 14.56
N ILE A 156 6.01 2.85 14.81
CA ILE A 156 6.88 3.40 13.76
C ILE A 156 7.27 2.31 12.76
N GLU A 157 7.64 1.12 13.25
CA GLU A 157 7.95 -0.04 12.42
C GLU A 157 6.82 -0.37 11.46
N TYR A 158 5.61 -0.62 11.95
CA TYR A 158 4.51 -1.01 11.10
C TYR A 158 4.03 0.12 10.19
N SER A 159 3.90 1.34 10.70
CA SER A 159 3.24 2.42 9.96
C SER A 159 4.18 3.11 8.97
N THR A 160 5.41 3.38 9.41
CA THR A 160 6.34 4.21 8.64
C THR A 160 7.09 3.37 7.62
N ILE A 161 7.54 2.17 7.98
CA ILE A 161 8.29 1.32 7.04
C ILE A 161 7.38 0.79 5.94
N SER A 162 6.15 0.36 6.28
CA SER A 162 5.17 -0.07 5.26
C SER A 162 4.78 1.08 4.32
N PHE A 163 4.68 2.32 4.82
CA PHE A 163 4.45 3.47 3.95
C PHE A 163 5.63 3.71 3.00
N LEU A 164 6.87 3.57 3.48
CA LEU A 164 8.07 3.72 2.63
C LEU A 164 8.15 2.61 1.58
N GLU A 165 7.78 1.37 1.92
CA GLU A 165 7.68 0.27 0.96
C GLU A 165 6.78 0.66 -0.22
N VAL A 166 5.55 1.08 0.07
CA VAL A 166 4.58 1.51 -0.95
C VAL A 166 5.13 2.72 -1.73
N LEU A 167 5.70 3.70 -1.05
CA LEU A 167 6.23 4.92 -1.66
C LEU A 167 7.41 4.65 -2.62
N PHE A 168 8.21 3.61 -2.40
CA PHE A 168 9.32 3.27 -3.28
C PHE A 168 8.93 2.29 -4.39
N ARG A 169 8.09 1.30 -4.08
CA ARG A 169 7.67 0.26 -5.02
C ARG A 169 6.68 0.75 -6.06
N GLU A 170 5.64 1.44 -5.61
CA GLU A 170 4.51 1.78 -6.47
C GLU A 170 4.91 2.78 -7.56
N PRO A 171 5.65 3.88 -7.28
CA PRO A 171 5.97 4.85 -8.33
C PRO A 171 6.80 4.26 -9.46
N ILE A 172 7.77 3.38 -9.17
CA ILE A 172 8.58 2.73 -10.22
C ILE A 172 7.70 1.84 -11.08
N THR A 173 6.85 1.04 -10.45
CA THR A 173 5.91 0.17 -11.16
C THR A 173 4.97 1.01 -12.03
N ILE A 174 4.37 2.06 -11.47
CA ILE A 174 3.48 3.00 -12.16
C ILE A 174 4.21 3.65 -13.35
N VAL A 175 5.43 4.13 -13.17
CA VAL A 175 6.22 4.76 -14.24
C VAL A 175 6.49 3.78 -15.37
N ILE A 176 6.91 2.55 -15.04
CA ILE A 176 7.14 1.49 -16.03
C ILE A 176 5.85 1.15 -16.79
N LEU A 177 4.73 1.00 -16.09
CA LEU A 177 3.43 0.72 -16.69
C LEU A 177 2.96 1.87 -17.59
N ILE A 178 2.93 3.11 -17.09
CA ILE A 178 2.50 4.28 -17.87
C ILE A 178 3.40 4.48 -19.09
N ALA A 179 4.73 4.40 -18.94
CA ALA A 179 5.65 4.54 -20.05
C ALA A 179 5.41 3.47 -21.13
N SER A 180 5.09 2.24 -20.73
CA SER A 180 4.73 1.17 -21.67
C SER A 180 3.39 1.42 -22.37
N MET A 181 2.39 1.94 -21.65
CA MET A 181 1.08 2.26 -22.22
C MET A 181 1.17 3.40 -23.22
N VAL A 182 1.92 4.46 -22.92
CA VAL A 182 2.14 5.59 -23.84
C VAL A 182 2.80 5.12 -25.13
N LYS A 183 3.72 4.15 -25.07
CA LYS A 183 4.30 3.52 -26.26
C LYS A 183 3.26 2.72 -27.06
N LEU A 184 2.39 1.96 -26.39
CA LEU A 184 1.32 1.17 -27.02
C LEU A 184 0.30 2.04 -27.75
N SER A 185 -0.36 2.94 -27.02
CA SER A 185 -1.37 3.85 -27.55
C SER A 185 -1.31 5.17 -26.79
N PRO A 186 -0.73 6.22 -27.41
CA PRO A 186 -0.70 7.55 -26.84
C PRO A 186 -2.09 8.11 -26.55
N GLU A 187 -3.08 7.82 -27.41
CA GLU A 187 -4.45 8.32 -27.29
C GLU A 187 -5.16 7.78 -26.05
N LEU A 188 -5.15 6.45 -25.86
CA LEU A 188 -5.73 5.79 -24.68
C LEU A 188 -4.99 6.17 -23.40
N SER A 189 -3.67 6.34 -23.49
CA SER A 189 -2.85 6.75 -22.35
C SER A 189 -3.10 8.19 -21.93
N LEU A 190 -3.29 9.10 -22.88
CA LEU A 190 -3.64 10.49 -22.61
C LEU A 190 -5.02 10.59 -21.94
N PHE A 191 -5.99 9.82 -22.44
CA PHE A 191 -7.28 9.68 -21.77
C PHE A 191 -7.12 9.23 -20.31
N LEU A 192 -6.35 8.16 -20.05
CA LEU A 192 -6.09 7.68 -18.69
C LEU A 192 -5.35 8.69 -17.81
N LEU A 193 -4.36 9.41 -18.36
CA LEU A 193 -3.60 10.43 -17.64
C LEU A 193 -4.46 11.62 -17.20
N VAL A 194 -5.52 11.95 -17.96
CA VAL A 194 -6.50 12.97 -17.58
C VAL A 194 -7.56 12.39 -16.63
N PHE A 195 -7.97 11.15 -16.86
CA PHE A 195 -9.00 10.48 -16.07
C PHE A 195 -8.55 10.20 -14.63
N LEU A 196 -7.30 9.75 -14.44
CA LEU A 196 -6.72 9.45 -13.11
C LEU A 196 -6.77 10.63 -12.13
N PRO A 197 -6.31 11.86 -12.47
CA PRO A 197 -6.38 12.99 -11.56
C PRO A 197 -7.83 13.44 -11.29
N ILE A 198 -8.75 13.33 -12.26
CA ILE A 198 -10.17 13.61 -12.05
C ILE A 198 -10.76 12.64 -11.04
N MET A 199 -10.53 11.33 -11.22
CA MET A 199 -10.95 10.32 -10.25
C MET A 199 -10.28 10.49 -8.90
N GLY A 200 -8.97 10.80 -8.88
CA GLY A 200 -8.24 11.11 -7.66
C GLY A 200 -8.82 12.31 -6.91
N PHE A 201 -9.28 13.34 -7.62
CA PHE A 201 -9.95 14.49 -7.04
C PHE A 201 -11.32 14.13 -6.43
N ILE A 202 -12.14 13.35 -7.17
CA ILE A 202 -13.45 12.89 -6.69
C ILE A 202 -13.27 12.01 -5.45
N ILE A 203 -12.43 10.99 -5.53
CA ILE A 203 -12.12 10.08 -4.40
C ILE A 203 -11.55 10.88 -3.23
N GLY A 204 -10.65 11.83 -3.49
CA GLY A 204 -10.08 12.70 -2.46
C GLY A 204 -11.14 13.55 -1.75
N ARG A 205 -12.12 14.08 -2.49
CA ARG A 205 -13.24 14.85 -1.92
C ARG A 205 -14.14 13.98 -1.06
N VAL A 206 -14.51 12.80 -1.56
CA VAL A 206 -15.32 11.82 -0.82
C VAL A 206 -14.58 11.35 0.43
N GLY A 207 -13.31 10.98 0.31
CA GLY A 207 -12.47 10.55 1.42
C GLY A 207 -12.31 11.60 2.50
N ARG A 208 -12.15 12.88 2.13
CA ARG A 208 -12.14 14.00 3.10
C ARG A 208 -13.48 14.15 3.81
N SER A 209 -14.59 13.98 3.10
CA SER A 209 -15.94 14.03 3.69
C SER A 209 -16.15 12.89 4.70
N LEU A 210 -15.82 11.65 4.31
CA LEU A 210 -15.89 10.46 5.16
C LEU A 210 -15.01 10.62 6.40
N LYS A 211 -13.77 11.10 6.24
CA LYS A 211 -12.86 11.34 7.37
C LYS A 211 -13.46 12.35 8.35
N LYS A 212 -14.02 13.47 7.86
CA LYS A 212 -14.67 14.47 8.72
C LYS A 212 -15.86 13.88 9.49
N MET A 213 -16.68 13.04 8.86
CA MET A 213 -17.80 12.38 9.53
C MET A 213 -17.32 11.38 10.58
N SER A 214 -16.33 10.55 10.23
CA SER A 214 -15.73 9.58 11.14
C SER A 214 -15.15 10.26 12.39
N THR A 215 -14.46 11.40 12.23
CA THR A 215 -13.97 12.18 13.38
C THR A 215 -15.11 12.65 14.28
N ARG A 216 -16.20 13.20 13.73
CA ARG A 216 -17.36 13.61 14.56
C ARG A 216 -18.01 12.45 15.31
N VAL A 217 -18.09 11.27 14.68
CA VAL A 217 -18.61 10.05 15.32
C VAL A 217 -17.69 9.64 16.48
N GLN A 218 -16.37 9.66 16.29
CA GLN A 218 -15.39 9.35 17.32
C GLN A 218 -15.43 10.34 18.49
N ASP A 219 -15.52 11.65 18.22
CA ASP A 219 -15.63 12.68 19.25
C ASP A 219 -16.88 12.47 20.11
N LYS A 220 -18.02 12.17 19.47
CA LYS A 220 -19.28 11.94 20.18
C LYS A 220 -19.28 10.65 20.99
N LEU A 221 -18.68 9.58 20.46
CA LEU A 221 -18.46 8.34 21.21
C LEU A 221 -17.56 8.57 22.41
N GLY A 222 -16.49 9.37 22.26
CA GLY A 222 -15.62 9.77 23.36
C GLY A 222 -16.39 10.47 24.49
N TYR A 223 -17.27 11.42 24.13
CA TYR A 223 -18.12 12.09 25.13
C TYR A 223 -19.08 11.13 25.85
N ILE A 224 -19.71 10.19 25.12
CA ILE A 224 -20.58 9.17 25.72
C ILE A 224 -19.79 8.29 26.70
N LEU A 225 -18.55 7.91 26.34
CA LEU A 225 -17.67 7.14 27.23
C LEU A 225 -17.33 7.93 28.50
N SER A 226 -17.11 9.25 28.41
CA SER A 226 -16.92 10.10 29.59
C SER A 226 -18.14 10.15 30.50
N ILE A 227 -19.37 10.17 29.94
CA ILE A 227 -20.61 10.07 30.74
C ILE A 227 -20.66 8.73 31.48
N ILE A 228 -20.31 7.63 30.80
CA ILE A 228 -20.28 6.29 31.42
C ILE A 228 -19.27 6.26 32.57
N ASP A 229 -18.06 6.77 32.35
CA ASP A 229 -17.00 6.83 33.37
C ASP A 229 -17.44 7.62 34.61
N GLU A 230 -17.96 8.84 34.41
CA GLU A 230 -18.51 9.69 35.48
C GLU A 230 -19.65 8.99 36.24
N THR A 231 -20.53 8.28 35.52
CA THR A 231 -21.66 7.54 36.11
C THR A 231 -21.20 6.38 36.98
N ILE A 232 -20.20 5.62 36.52
CA ILE A 232 -19.65 4.47 37.27
C ILE A 232 -18.89 4.96 38.49
N SER A 233 -18.01 5.96 38.35
CA SER A 233 -17.25 6.54 39.46
C SER A 233 -18.16 7.22 40.50
N GLY A 234 -19.22 7.88 40.03
CA GLY A 234 -20.19 8.62 40.85
C GLY A 234 -21.41 7.82 41.32
N ILE A 235 -21.48 6.51 41.08
CA ILE A 235 -22.72 5.74 41.23
C ILE A 235 -23.33 5.82 42.64
N ARG A 236 -22.50 5.86 43.69
CA ARG A 236 -22.97 6.00 45.08
C ARG A 236 -23.64 7.35 45.32
N VAL A 237 -23.11 8.42 44.73
CA VAL A 237 -23.68 9.77 44.84
C VAL A 237 -24.99 9.83 44.06
N LEU A 238 -25.02 9.31 42.83
CA LEU A 238 -26.23 9.27 42.02
C LEU A 238 -27.38 8.54 42.75
N LYS A 239 -27.09 7.39 43.37
CA LYS A 239 -28.07 6.65 44.18
C LYS A 239 -28.50 7.40 45.45
N ALA A 240 -27.56 8.05 46.15
CA ALA A 240 -27.86 8.81 47.35
C ALA A 240 -28.81 10.01 47.08
N PHE A 241 -28.72 10.59 45.88
CA PHE A 241 -29.56 11.71 45.44
C PHE A 241 -30.73 11.30 44.53
N ASN A 242 -30.97 9.99 44.30
CA ASN A 242 -31.98 9.46 43.37
C ASN A 242 -31.93 10.09 41.96
N ALA A 243 -30.71 10.33 41.44
CA ALA A 243 -30.44 11.02 40.18
C ALA A 243 -30.24 10.09 38.98
N GLU A 244 -30.56 8.80 39.10
CA GLU A 244 -30.32 7.80 38.05
C GLU A 244 -31.14 8.08 36.78
N GLU A 245 -32.39 8.51 36.93
CA GLU A 245 -33.27 8.82 35.79
C GLU A 245 -32.77 10.04 35.00
N LEU A 246 -32.27 11.06 35.72
CA LEU A 246 -31.67 12.25 35.11
C LEU A 246 -30.45 11.87 34.27
N GLN A 247 -29.57 11.04 34.83
CA GLN A 247 -28.35 10.59 34.14
C GLN A 247 -28.69 9.69 32.94
N SER A 248 -29.69 8.81 33.10
CA SER A 248 -30.21 7.97 32.00
C SER A 248 -30.77 8.81 30.85
N LYS A 249 -31.54 9.86 31.14
CA LYS A 249 -32.05 10.82 30.14
C LYS A 249 -30.92 11.53 29.40
N LYS A 250 -29.90 12.02 30.12
CA LYS A 250 -28.70 12.63 29.53
C LYS A 250 -28.00 11.66 28.57
N PHE A 251 -27.76 10.41 28.99
CA PHE A 251 -27.17 9.39 28.14
C PHE A 251 -28.02 9.12 26.88
N ALA A 252 -29.34 8.96 27.03
CA ALA A 252 -30.24 8.68 25.92
C ALA A 252 -30.29 9.83 24.89
N GLU A 253 -30.23 11.09 25.33
CA GLU A 253 -30.13 12.25 24.45
C GLU A 253 -28.84 12.23 23.63
N GLU A 254 -27.71 11.98 24.28
CA GLU A 254 -26.40 11.97 23.64
C GLU A 254 -26.24 10.78 22.67
N ASN A 255 -26.82 9.63 23.02
CA ASN A 255 -26.87 8.45 22.15
C ASN A 255 -27.75 8.69 20.91
N ARG A 256 -28.88 9.41 21.05
CA ARG A 256 -29.68 9.83 19.89
C ARG A 256 -28.91 10.76 18.96
N LYS A 257 -28.19 11.75 19.51
CA LYS A 257 -27.32 12.63 18.72
C LYS A 257 -26.25 11.82 17.97
N LEU A 258 -25.64 10.81 18.60
CA LEU A 258 -24.71 9.91 17.92
C LEU A 258 -25.36 9.13 16.77
N LEU A 259 -26.56 8.60 16.98
CA LEU A 259 -27.32 7.87 15.95
C LEU A 259 -27.58 8.78 14.72
N HIS A 260 -27.98 10.03 14.95
CA HIS A 260 -28.18 11.00 13.86
C HIS A 260 -26.90 11.32 13.09
N ILE A 261 -25.74 11.39 13.76
CA ILE A 261 -24.46 11.63 13.08
C ILE A 261 -24.04 10.41 12.25
N LYS A 262 -24.31 9.19 12.74
CA LYS A 262 -23.97 7.94 12.01
C LYS A 262 -24.81 7.72 10.76
N ASN A 263 -26.06 8.17 10.76
CA ASN A 263 -27.02 7.94 9.67
C ASN A 263 -27.02 9.05 8.60
N ARG A 264 -25.99 9.91 8.58
CA ARG A 264 -25.87 11.05 7.66
C ARG A 264 -24.68 10.86 6.72
#